data_AF-A0A540NL27-F1
#
_entry.id   AF-A0A540NL27-F1
#
_cell.length_a   1.000
_cell.length_b   1.000
_cell.length_c   1.000
_cell.angle_alpha   90.00
_cell.angle_beta   90.00
_cell.angle_gamma   90.00
#
_symmetry.space_group_name_H-M   'P 1'
#
loop_
_entity.id
_entity.type
_entity.pdbx_description
1 polymer ?
#
loop_
_entity_poly.entity_id
_entity_poly.type
_entity_poly.pdbx_seq_one_letter_code
_entity_poly.pdbx_strand_id
1 'polypeptide(L)'
;MDVNVGAFSDPDGLEGLAHFLEHMLFYASEKYPLEDSYSKYITEHGGRTNAFTNSEHTNYYFDINSDGFEEALDRFAQFFIKPLMSAEATMREIKAVDSENQKNLLSDGWRMNQFYSSVAKHIVAEFHNSFMSSRGV
;
A
#
# COMPACT_ATOMS: atom_id res chain seq x y z
N MET A 1 8.33 -6.54 -5.43
CA MET A 1 8.75 -5.14 -5.63
C MET A 1 8.62 -4.43 -4.30
N ASP A 2 9.66 -3.74 -3.89
CA ASP A 2 9.65 -2.94 -2.66
C ASP A 2 9.77 -1.47 -3.03
N VAL A 3 8.84 -0.65 -2.54
CA VAL A 3 8.88 0.80 -2.68
C VAL A 3 9.29 1.37 -1.33
N ASN A 4 10.39 2.12 -1.30
CA ASN A 4 10.95 2.75 -0.09
C ASN A 4 10.15 4.00 0.33
N VAL A 5 8.83 3.86 0.42
CA VAL A 5 7.86 4.81 0.91
C VAL A 5 6.79 4.01 1.66
N GLY A 6 6.37 4.48 2.83
CA GLY A 6 5.35 3.82 3.64
C GLY A 6 4.54 4.84 4.46
N ALA A 7 3.86 4.37 5.52
CA ALA A 7 2.91 5.17 6.31
C ALA A 7 3.53 6.44 6.96
N PHE A 8 4.84 6.49 7.17
CA PHE A 8 5.49 7.71 7.70
C PHE A 8 5.52 8.85 6.68
N SER A 9 5.37 8.53 5.39
CA SER A 9 5.26 9.51 4.31
C SER A 9 3.81 9.95 4.05
N ASP A 10 2.84 9.45 4.83
CA ASP A 10 1.45 9.91 4.73
C ASP A 10 1.38 11.42 5.06
N PRO A 11 0.76 12.23 4.17
CA PRO A 11 0.52 13.64 4.43
C PRO A 11 -0.31 13.86 5.70
N ASP A 12 -0.10 14.99 6.36
CA ASP A 12 -0.88 15.36 7.54
C ASP A 12 -2.37 15.45 7.21
N GLY A 13 -3.21 14.79 8.02
CA GLY A 13 -4.66 14.69 7.81
C GLY A 13 -5.10 13.68 6.76
N LEU A 14 -4.16 12.91 6.18
CA LEU A 14 -4.41 11.78 5.28
C LEU A 14 -3.69 10.51 5.78
N GLU A 15 -3.77 10.24 7.07
CA GLU A 15 -3.20 9.03 7.67
C GLU A 15 -3.81 7.76 7.05
N GLY A 16 -2.96 6.81 6.68
CA GLY A 16 -3.35 5.58 6.00
C GLY A 16 -3.35 5.67 4.47
N LEU A 17 -2.93 6.80 3.87
CA LEU A 17 -2.92 6.99 2.42
C LEU A 17 -2.01 5.98 1.71
N ALA A 18 -0.82 5.68 2.24
CA ALA A 18 0.08 4.69 1.66
C ALA A 18 -0.56 3.29 1.64
N HIS A 19 -1.22 2.90 2.73
CA HIS A 19 -1.94 1.62 2.83
C HIS A 19 -3.16 1.58 1.90
N PHE A 20 -3.90 2.69 1.81
CA PHE A 20 -5.00 2.82 0.84
C PHE A 20 -4.49 2.68 -0.60
N LEU A 21 -3.36 3.31 -0.92
CA LEU A 21 -2.76 3.23 -2.26
C LEU A 21 -2.33 1.81 -2.58
N GLU A 22 -1.76 1.09 -1.61
CA GLU A 22 -1.43 -0.34 -1.75
C GLU A 22 -2.61 -1.14 -2.26
N HIS A 23 -3.78 -1.01 -1.63
CA HIS A 23 -5.00 -1.69 -2.05
C HIS A 23 -5.44 -1.27 -3.45
N MET A 24 -5.42 0.04 -3.73
CA MET A 24 -5.85 0.57 -5.02
C MET A 24 -4.99 0.09 -6.19
N LEU A 25 -3.73 -0.26 -5.99
CA LEU A 25 -2.89 -0.79 -7.08
C LEU A 25 -3.33 -2.17 -7.57
N PHE A 26 -4.03 -2.96 -6.74
CA PHE A 26 -4.58 -4.27 -7.16
C PHE A 26 -5.85 -4.15 -8.01
N TYR A 27 -6.47 -2.97 -8.05
CA TYR A 27 -7.77 -2.76 -8.67
C TYR A 27 -7.74 -2.99 -10.19
N ALA A 28 -7.04 -2.12 -10.93
CA ALA A 28 -6.96 -2.16 -12.38
C ALA A 28 -5.82 -1.26 -12.90
N SER A 29 -5.48 -1.41 -14.17
CA SER A 29 -4.52 -0.54 -14.88
C SER A 29 -5.00 -0.23 -16.29
N GLU A 30 -4.39 0.76 -16.96
CA GLU A 30 -4.80 1.14 -18.33
C GLU A 30 -4.71 -0.05 -19.30
N LYS A 31 -3.66 -0.88 -19.19
CA LYS A 31 -3.46 -2.08 -20.02
C LYS A 31 -4.39 -3.24 -19.62
N TYR A 32 -4.74 -3.33 -18.34
CA TYR A 32 -5.62 -4.35 -17.78
C TYR A 32 -6.76 -3.69 -16.99
N PRO A 33 -7.80 -3.18 -17.68
CA PRO A 33 -8.83 -2.32 -17.07
C PRO A 33 -9.91 -3.10 -16.31
N LEU A 34 -9.94 -4.42 -16.46
CA LEU A 34 -10.89 -5.27 -15.75
C LEU A 34 -10.45 -5.41 -14.28
N GLU A 35 -11.39 -5.11 -13.39
CA GLU A 35 -11.22 -5.30 -11.94
C GLU A 35 -10.79 -6.74 -11.63
N ASP A 36 -9.90 -6.90 -10.65
CA ASP A 36 -9.40 -8.20 -10.18
C ASP A 36 -8.69 -9.05 -11.25
N SER A 37 -8.44 -8.52 -12.46
CA SER A 37 -7.86 -9.28 -13.56
C SER A 37 -6.49 -9.85 -13.22
N TYR A 38 -5.71 -9.12 -12.44
CA TYR A 38 -4.42 -9.59 -11.92
C TYR A 38 -4.61 -10.73 -10.91
N SER A 39 -5.37 -10.52 -9.84
CA SER A 39 -5.61 -11.54 -8.80
C SER A 39 -6.22 -12.82 -9.35
N LYS A 40 -7.14 -12.69 -10.30
CA LYS A 40 -7.75 -13.80 -11.02
C LYS A 40 -6.72 -14.57 -11.86
N TYR A 41 -5.89 -13.86 -12.63
CA TYR A 41 -4.83 -14.48 -13.43
C TYR A 41 -3.87 -15.27 -12.55
N ILE A 42 -3.37 -14.66 -11.46
CA ILE A 42 -2.49 -15.33 -10.50
C ILE A 42 -3.14 -16.61 -9.96
N THR A 43 -4.41 -16.54 -9.52
CA THR A 43 -5.13 -17.69 -8.95
C THR A 43 -5.37 -18.81 -9.96
N GLU A 44 -5.76 -18.47 -11.19
CA GLU A 44 -6.00 -19.44 -12.28
C GLU A 44 -4.74 -20.19 -12.69
N HIS A 45 -3.57 -19.60 -12.45
CA HIS A 45 -2.25 -20.21 -12.72
C HIS A 45 -1.58 -20.72 -11.43
N GLY A 46 -2.38 -21.06 -10.41
CA GLY A 46 -1.92 -21.75 -9.20
C GLY A 46 -1.07 -20.89 -8.24
N GLY A 47 -1.06 -19.58 -8.44
CA GLY A 47 -0.28 -18.63 -7.67
C GLY A 47 -1.04 -17.95 -6.55
N ARG A 48 -0.32 -17.11 -5.80
CA ARG A 48 -0.87 -16.20 -4.79
C ARG A 48 -0.20 -14.84 -4.90
N THR A 49 -0.91 -13.80 -4.47
CA THR A 49 -0.39 -12.44 -4.42
C THR A 49 -0.78 -11.80 -3.10
N ASN A 50 0.06 -10.89 -2.62
CA ASN A 50 -0.28 -10.06 -1.48
C ASN A 50 0.60 -8.79 -1.48
N ALA A 51 0.30 -7.87 -0.57
CA ALA A 51 1.14 -6.73 -0.26
C ALA A 51 1.07 -6.41 1.24
N PHE A 52 1.94 -5.49 1.68
CA PHE A 52 1.80 -4.83 2.97
C PHE A 52 2.49 -3.47 2.96
N THR A 53 1.97 -2.55 3.76
CA THR A 53 2.54 -1.23 4.03
C THR A 53 3.04 -1.16 5.46
N ASN A 54 4.34 -0.94 5.58
CA ASN A 54 5.02 -0.66 6.83
C ASN A 54 5.27 0.85 6.99
N SER A 55 6.01 1.23 8.03
CA SER A 55 6.36 2.62 8.31
C SER A 55 7.09 3.30 7.14
N GLU A 56 8.06 2.63 6.52
CA GLU A 56 8.93 3.23 5.49
C GLU A 56 8.88 2.51 4.14
N HIS A 57 8.19 1.36 4.07
CA HIS A 57 8.17 0.52 2.88
C HIS A 57 6.77 0.04 2.56
N THR A 58 6.44 -0.05 1.28
CA THR A 58 5.31 -0.80 0.77
C THR A 58 5.81 -1.90 -0.16
N ASN A 59 5.49 -3.15 0.20
CA ASN A 59 5.99 -4.32 -0.49
C ASN A 59 4.86 -5.05 -1.22
N TYR A 60 5.09 -5.38 -2.49
CA TYR A 60 4.15 -6.14 -3.32
C TYR A 60 4.83 -7.39 -3.83
N TYR A 61 4.18 -8.53 -3.74
CA TYR A 61 4.75 -9.81 -4.16
C TYR A 61 3.70 -10.79 -4.67
N PHE A 62 4.15 -11.70 -5.51
CA PHE A 62 3.36 -12.82 -5.98
C PHE A 62 4.23 -14.05 -6.23
N ASP A 63 3.58 -15.20 -6.18
CA ASP A 63 4.07 -16.47 -6.72
C ASP A 63 3.09 -16.95 -7.81
N ILE A 64 3.60 -17.73 -8.76
CA ILE A 64 2.81 -18.30 -9.85
C ILE A 64 3.55 -19.50 -10.45
N ASN A 65 2.83 -20.39 -11.12
CA ASN A 65 3.46 -21.42 -11.94
C ASN A 65 4.28 -20.80 -13.08
N SER A 66 5.39 -21.45 -13.43
CA SER A 66 6.40 -20.91 -14.35
C SER A 66 5.87 -20.53 -15.73
N ASP A 67 4.83 -21.22 -16.20
CA ASP A 67 4.17 -21.01 -17.48
C ASP A 67 3.38 -19.69 -17.55
N GLY A 68 2.90 -19.19 -16.40
CA GLY A 68 2.19 -17.90 -16.31
C GLY A 68 3.07 -16.70 -15.97
N PHE A 69 4.37 -16.90 -15.74
CA PHE A 69 5.23 -15.87 -15.14
C PHE A 69 5.34 -14.59 -15.95
N GLU A 70 5.53 -14.68 -17.28
CA GLU A 70 5.73 -13.49 -18.11
C GLU A 70 4.52 -12.55 -18.10
N GLU A 71 3.32 -13.09 -18.26
CA GLU A 71 2.10 -12.30 -18.26
C GLU A 71 1.73 -11.83 -16.84
N ALA A 72 1.99 -12.63 -15.80
CA ALA A 72 1.84 -12.18 -14.42
C ALA A 72 2.74 -10.97 -14.10
N LEU A 73 4.00 -11.03 -14.53
CA LEU A 73 4.96 -9.95 -14.35
C LEU A 73 4.55 -8.70 -15.14
N ASP A 74 4.05 -8.85 -16.36
CA ASP A 74 3.55 -7.73 -17.17
C ASP A 74 2.36 -7.03 -16.51
N ARG A 75 1.39 -7.81 -15.98
CA ARG A 75 0.26 -7.29 -15.19
C ARG A 75 0.72 -6.59 -13.93
N PHE A 76 1.63 -7.21 -13.18
CA PHE A 76 2.21 -6.66 -11.96
C PHE A 76 2.94 -5.35 -12.21
N ALA A 77 3.70 -5.24 -13.30
CA ALA A 77 4.41 -4.01 -13.66
C ALA A 77 3.47 -2.82 -13.88
N GLN A 78 2.23 -3.06 -14.34
CA GLN A 78 1.28 -1.98 -14.59
C GLN A 78 0.84 -1.24 -13.33
N PHE A 79 0.99 -1.85 -12.14
CA PHE A 79 0.72 -1.21 -10.85
C PHE A 79 1.54 0.08 -10.71
N PHE A 80 2.76 0.08 -11.24
CA PHE A 80 3.74 1.16 -11.09
C PHE A 80 3.85 2.05 -12.34
N ILE A 81 3.14 1.70 -13.43
CA ILE A 81 3.21 2.43 -14.70
C ILE A 81 1.99 3.34 -14.84
N LYS A 82 0.79 2.75 -14.85
CA LYS A 82 -0.48 3.46 -15.06
C LYS A 82 -1.66 2.73 -14.39
N PRO A 83 -1.74 2.78 -13.05
CA PRO A 83 -2.88 2.24 -12.32
C PRO A 83 -4.14 3.08 -12.60
N LEU A 84 -5.30 2.43 -12.59
CA LEU A 84 -6.59 3.10 -12.66
C LEU A 84 -7.18 3.22 -11.27
N MET A 85 -7.77 4.38 -10.97
CA MET A 85 -8.44 4.64 -9.69
C MET A 85 -9.75 5.35 -9.97
N SER A 86 -10.79 4.58 -10.30
CA SER A 86 -12.11 5.15 -10.52
C SER A 86 -12.66 5.72 -9.20
N ALA A 87 -13.49 6.77 -9.27
CA ALA A 87 -14.10 7.35 -8.08
C ALA A 87 -14.95 6.33 -7.32
N GLU A 88 -15.63 5.43 -8.05
CA GLU A 88 -16.43 4.36 -7.45
C GLU A 88 -15.57 3.32 -6.72
N ALA A 89 -14.47 2.88 -7.33
CA ALA A 89 -13.54 1.95 -6.70
C ALA A 89 -12.89 2.55 -5.46
N THR A 90 -12.45 3.80 -5.56
CA THR A 90 -11.89 4.57 -4.45
C THR A 90 -12.86 4.60 -3.27
N MET A 91 -14.14 4.89 -3.51
CA MET A 91 -15.16 4.95 -2.47
C MET A 91 -15.45 3.59 -1.83
N ARG A 92 -15.40 2.50 -2.62
CA ARG A 92 -15.54 1.14 -2.09
C ARG A 92 -14.34 0.78 -1.22
N GLU A 93 -13.14 1.10 -1.67
CA GLU A 93 -11.91 0.74 -1.00
C GLU A 93 -11.72 1.51 0.32
N ILE A 94 -12.13 2.79 0.36
CA ILE A 94 -12.18 3.56 1.61
C ILE A 94 -13.00 2.83 2.69
N LYS A 95 -14.14 2.22 2.31
CA LYS A 95 -14.98 1.46 3.25
C LYS A 95 -14.32 0.15 3.68
N ALA A 96 -13.56 -0.50 2.79
CA ALA A 96 -12.83 -1.72 3.11
C ALA A 96 -11.72 -1.44 4.13
N VAL A 97 -10.91 -0.40 3.89
CA VAL A 97 -9.85 0.05 4.80
C VAL A 97 -10.43 0.52 6.14
N ASP A 98 -11.55 1.24 6.16
CA ASP A 98 -12.22 1.61 7.42
C ASP A 98 -12.67 0.37 8.22
N SER A 99 -13.24 -0.63 7.54
CA SER A 99 -13.63 -1.89 8.19
C SER A 99 -12.43 -2.66 8.75
N GLU A 100 -11.29 -2.64 8.05
CA GLU A 100 -10.05 -3.23 8.54
C GLU A 100 -9.54 -2.49 9.79
N ASN A 101 -9.48 -1.16 9.74
CA ASN A 101 -9.09 -0.35 10.88
C ASN A 101 -9.98 -0.62 12.10
N GLN A 102 -11.31 -0.71 11.90
CA GLN A 102 -12.26 -1.05 12.98
C GLN A 102 -11.95 -2.40 13.64
N LYS A 103 -11.51 -3.41 12.87
CA LYS A 103 -11.07 -4.70 13.44
C LYS A 103 -9.78 -4.55 14.23
N ASN A 104 -8.85 -3.73 13.74
CA ASN A 104 -7.55 -3.51 14.35
C ASN A 104 -7.63 -2.72 15.68
N LEU A 105 -8.67 -1.89 15.88
CA LEU A 105 -8.89 -1.14 17.12
C LEU A 105 -8.96 -2.01 18.38
N LEU A 106 -9.42 -3.26 18.26
CA LEU A 106 -9.55 -4.18 19.39
C LEU A 106 -8.32 -5.10 19.55
N SER A 107 -7.34 -5.01 18.67
CA SER A 107 -6.12 -5.80 18.74
C SER A 107 -5.03 -5.03 19.47
N ASP A 108 -4.62 -5.54 20.64
CA ASP A 108 -3.57 -4.89 21.43
C ASP A 108 -2.23 -4.82 20.68
N GLY A 109 -1.94 -5.79 19.81
CA GLY A 109 -0.76 -5.75 18.94
C GLY A 109 -0.79 -4.54 17.99
N TRP A 110 -1.93 -4.28 17.36
CA TRP A 110 -2.13 -3.12 16.49
C TRP A 110 -2.11 -1.82 17.27
N ARG A 111 -2.75 -1.76 18.44
CA ARG A 111 -2.72 -0.58 19.31
C ARG A 111 -1.30 -0.22 19.75
N MET A 112 -0.50 -1.21 20.12
CA MET A 112 0.91 -1.00 20.48
C MET A 112 1.72 -0.55 19.27
N ASN A 113 1.51 -1.14 18.09
CA ASN A 113 2.18 -0.71 16.86
C ASN A 113 1.85 0.75 16.51
N GLN A 114 0.57 1.14 16.56
CA GLN A 114 0.13 2.52 16.34
C GLN A 114 0.76 3.49 17.34
N PHE A 115 0.83 3.11 18.62
CA PHE A 115 1.52 3.91 19.63
C PHE A 115 2.99 4.13 19.28
N TYR A 116 3.75 3.06 19.03
CA TYR A 116 5.17 3.17 18.66
C TYR A 116 5.38 3.99 17.38
N SER A 117 4.56 3.74 16.36
CA SER A 117 4.59 4.46 15.08
C SER A 117 4.32 5.95 15.24
N SER A 118 3.35 6.34 16.07
CA SER A 118 3.04 7.76 16.32
C SER A 118 4.16 8.48 17.06
N VAL A 119 4.77 7.84 18.06
CA VAL A 119 5.91 8.37 18.80
C VAL A 119 7.12 8.51 17.88
N ALA A 120 7.41 7.48 17.07
CA ALA A 120 8.52 7.51 16.12
C ALA A 120 8.34 8.61 15.06
N LYS A 121 7.15 8.73 14.44
CA LYS A 121 6.85 9.77 13.44
C LYS A 121 7.04 11.18 14.04
N HIS A 122 6.59 11.40 15.27
CA HIS A 122 6.77 12.67 15.97
C HIS A 122 8.25 12.99 16.22
N ILE A 123 9.02 12.04 16.76
CA ILE A 123 10.46 12.22 17.01
C ILE A 123 11.21 12.51 15.71
N VAL A 124 10.95 11.75 14.64
CA VAL A 124 11.60 11.96 13.33
C VAL A 124 11.26 13.35 12.77
N ALA A 125 10.01 13.79 12.89
CA ALA A 125 9.60 15.14 12.48
C ALA A 125 10.32 16.24 13.28
N GLU A 126 10.44 16.09 14.61
CA GLU A 126 11.20 17.04 15.44
C GLU A 126 12.69 17.11 15.06
N PHE A 127 13.33 15.96 14.85
CA PHE A 127 14.72 15.89 14.40
C PHE A 127 14.90 16.53 13.01
N HIS A 128 14.01 16.25 12.06
CA HIS A 128 14.05 16.85 10.73
C HIS A 128 13.91 18.37 10.79
N ASN A 129 12.93 18.88 11.55
CA ASN A 129 12.69 20.32 11.71
C ASN A 129 13.85 21.02 12.44
N SER A 130 14.40 20.40 13.48
CA SER A 130 15.57 20.92 14.19
C SER A 130 16.80 20.98 13.28
N PHE A 131 17.02 19.95 12.48
CA PHE A 131 18.14 19.88 11.53
C PHE A 131 18.01 20.93 10.41
N MET A 132 16.82 21.09 9.82
CA MET A 132 16.55 22.12 8.81
C MET A 132 16.72 23.53 9.38
N SER A 133 16.18 23.80 10.57
CA SER A 133 16.33 25.08 11.28
C SER A 133 17.80 25.42 11.58
N SER A 134 18.61 24.42 11.94
CA SER A 134 20.04 24.60 12.20
C SER A 134 20.88 24.90 10.94
N ARG A 135 20.35 24.63 9.74
CA ARG A 135 21.03 24.85 8.45
C ARG A 135 20.59 26.12 7.71
N GLY A 136 19.63 26.88 8.23
CA GLY A 136 19.25 28.18 7.67
C GLY A 136 18.75 28.14 6.23
N VAL A 137 17.95 27.12 5.88
CA VAL A 137 17.12 27.10 4.66
C VAL A 137 15.68 27.37 5.05
#